data_AF-A0ABD1JWX3-F1
#
_entry.id   AF-A0ABD1JWX3-F1
#
_cell.length_a   1.000
_cell.length_b   1.000
_cell.length_c   1.000
_cell.angle_alpha   90.00
_cell.angle_beta   90.00
_cell.angle_gamma   90.00
#
_symmetry.space_group_name_H-M   'P 1'
#
loop_
_entity.id
_entity.type
_entity.pdbx_description
1 polymer ?
#
loop_
_entity_poly.entity_id
_entity_poly.type
_entity_poly.pdbx_seq_one_letter_code
_entity_poly.pdbx_strand_id
1 'polypeptide(L)'
;MSSHPSVRTSYRRTFGGPSSMHSYSPLSSRMMPHSSRYLSSMPGAGGMPTRQVAYRARSSTPTPRLSYDKVDFSLAEAVNQEFLTTRSNEKQELQELNDRFASFIEKVRYLEQQNAGLQAELGQYKGQQQQGQPNRASDLFQQEMRELRRQLELVGKDRDQIQVERDNLAEDLALMKQRFDEENQKRQEAENNLVLFRKDVDDATLSRLELERKIESLMDEIEFLKKLHDEEIQDVQVSVQTQQMKFEVDTQTRPDLTAALRDIRAQYENIASKNMQESEDWYKSKFADLTDSAKRNNEAMRQAKQEANEYRRQIQALNCDVDALKSTNEALLRQMREMEDQFGVEASNYQDNVARLEEEIRHLKDEMSRHLREYQDLLNVKMALDIEIATYRKLLEGEESRIVIPMNIPSFRGGGPDYDDKPEPTPGKKVVIKTVETRDGEVCVTTKALSYYIESRKEKDRDSRDSRDKSDSRDSHGDSHSRGGRDSKDSDRDD
;
A
#
# COMPACT_ATOMS: atom_id res chain seq x y z
N MET A 1 7.60 -65.82 -7.87
CA MET A 1 7.55 -65.84 -6.39
C MET A 1 8.40 -64.66 -5.97
N SER A 2 7.87 -63.45 -5.74
CA SER A 2 6.91 -63.09 -4.66
C SER A 2 7.47 -63.53 -3.31
N SER A 3 7.67 -62.66 -2.31
CA SER A 3 6.95 -61.41 -2.03
C SER A 3 7.63 -60.58 -0.93
N HIS A 4 7.53 -59.25 -0.96
CA HIS A 4 7.51 -58.40 0.23
C HIS A 4 6.54 -57.21 0.06
N PRO A 5 6.00 -56.63 1.16
CA PRO A 5 4.64 -56.09 1.13
C PRO A 5 4.54 -54.57 1.06
N SER A 6 3.33 -54.11 0.70
CA SER A 6 2.95 -52.69 0.70
C SER A 6 2.76 -52.15 2.12
N VAL A 7 3.32 -50.97 2.40
CA VAL A 7 2.88 -50.10 3.49
C VAL A 7 2.48 -48.75 2.88
N ARG A 8 1.18 -48.57 2.64
CA ARG A 8 0.59 -47.24 2.44
C ARG A 8 0.47 -46.57 3.80
N THR A 9 1.17 -45.47 4.03
CA THR A 9 0.85 -44.57 5.15
C THR A 9 -0.10 -43.47 4.70
N SER A 10 -1.07 -43.16 5.55
CA SER A 10 -2.17 -42.24 5.26
C SER A 10 -2.11 -41.04 6.20
N TYR A 11 -1.90 -39.84 5.66
CA TYR A 11 -2.22 -38.61 6.39
C TYR A 11 -2.98 -37.63 5.49
N ARG A 12 -4.26 -37.43 5.82
CA ARG A 12 -5.16 -36.47 5.19
C ARG A 12 -5.84 -35.68 6.31
N ARG A 13 -5.42 -34.42 6.52
CA ARG A 13 -6.07 -33.37 7.33
C ARG A 13 -5.38 -32.04 6.97
N THR A 14 -5.91 -31.27 6.02
CA THR A 14 -6.94 -30.23 6.18
C THR A 14 -6.44 -28.96 6.87
N PHE A 15 -6.03 -27.98 6.07
CA PHE A 15 -6.21 -26.56 6.39
C PHE A 15 -7.26 -26.00 5.42
N GLY A 16 -8.17 -25.17 5.93
CA GLY A 16 -9.32 -24.68 5.18
C GLY A 16 -8.97 -23.47 4.32
N GLY A 17 -9.51 -23.44 3.09
CA GLY A 17 -9.61 -22.21 2.30
C GLY A 17 -10.78 -21.34 2.76
N PRO A 18 -10.77 -20.02 2.44
CA PRO A 18 -11.82 -19.09 2.85
C PRO A 18 -13.14 -19.32 2.09
N SER A 19 -14.24 -18.94 2.73
CA SER A 19 -15.59 -19.05 2.14
C SER A 19 -15.83 -17.99 1.04
N SER A 20 -16.59 -18.39 0.03
CA SER A 20 -17.09 -17.53 -1.08
C SER A 20 -18.63 -17.44 -1.03
N MET A 21 -19.23 -16.78 -2.01
CA MET A 21 -20.66 -16.38 -2.17
C MET A 21 -20.99 -15.06 -1.43
N HIS A 22 -21.60 -14.01 -2.01
CA HIS A 22 -22.42 -13.82 -3.23
C HIS A 22 -22.05 -12.44 -3.85
N SER A 23 -22.05 -12.12 -5.17
CA SER A 23 -22.95 -12.38 -6.31
C SER A 23 -24.15 -11.42 -6.45
N TYR A 24 -23.99 -10.37 -7.28
CA TYR A 24 -24.98 -9.65 -8.13
C TYR A 24 -26.24 -9.03 -7.45
N SER A 25 -26.84 -7.89 -7.83
CA SER A 25 -26.60 -6.73 -8.74
C SER A 25 -27.89 -5.84 -8.69
N PRO A 26 -28.03 -4.72 -9.44
CA PRO A 26 -28.70 -3.51 -8.90
C PRO A 26 -30.09 -3.20 -9.49
N LEU A 27 -30.76 -2.16 -8.95
CA LEU A 27 -31.79 -1.40 -9.68
C LEU A 27 -32.01 0.02 -9.08
N SER A 28 -32.71 0.87 -9.84
CA SER A 28 -32.59 2.34 -9.81
C SER A 28 -33.89 3.07 -9.41
N SER A 29 -33.73 4.29 -8.87
CA SER A 29 -34.63 5.46 -8.94
C SER A 29 -36.15 5.30 -8.69
N ARG A 30 -36.66 5.97 -7.64
CA ARG A 30 -37.50 7.19 -7.80
C ARG A 30 -37.89 7.93 -6.51
N MET A 31 -37.61 9.23 -6.52
CA MET A 31 -38.44 10.40 -6.13
C MET A 31 -39.31 10.43 -4.86
N MET A 32 -39.14 11.56 -4.16
CA MET A 32 -39.92 12.21 -3.08
C MET A 32 -41.45 12.23 -3.26
N PRO A 33 -42.23 12.45 -2.18
CA PRO A 33 -42.61 13.84 -1.87
C PRO A 33 -42.58 14.25 -0.36
N HIS A 34 -42.30 15.54 -0.14
CA HIS A 34 -42.87 16.46 0.87
C HIS A 34 -43.49 15.91 2.18
N SER A 35 -43.13 16.49 3.33
CA SER A 35 -43.93 17.60 3.91
C SER A 35 -43.35 18.26 5.18
N SER A 36 -43.61 19.57 5.28
CA SER A 36 -43.83 20.42 6.47
C SER A 36 -43.35 19.99 7.88
N ARG A 37 -42.55 20.90 8.46
CA ARG A 37 -42.70 21.51 9.81
C ARG A 37 -43.75 20.88 10.75
N TYR A 38 -43.29 20.48 11.93
CA TYR A 38 -44.14 20.39 13.12
C TYR A 38 -43.61 21.32 14.23
N LEU A 39 -44.45 22.26 14.65
CA LEU A 39 -44.33 22.90 15.95
C LEU A 39 -44.82 21.89 17.00
N SER A 40 -44.15 21.82 18.16
CA SER A 40 -44.73 21.23 19.37
C SER A 40 -45.29 22.33 20.27
N SER A 41 -46.25 21.97 21.13
CA SER A 41 -47.15 22.94 21.75
C SER A 41 -47.57 22.54 23.17
N MET A 42 -47.70 23.54 24.05
CA MET A 42 -48.60 23.58 25.23
C MET A 42 -48.25 22.64 26.41
N PRO A 43 -48.91 22.76 27.60
CA PRO A 43 -49.93 23.73 28.06
C PRO A 43 -49.45 24.59 29.26
N GLY A 44 -50.14 25.56 29.86
CA GLY A 44 -51.53 26.04 29.91
C GLY A 44 -51.55 27.25 30.90
N ALA A 45 -52.65 27.79 31.43
CA ALA A 45 -54.08 27.45 31.33
C ALA A 45 -54.95 28.67 31.73
N GLY A 46 -56.20 28.73 31.24
CA GLY A 46 -57.22 29.73 31.63
C GLY A 46 -56.95 31.17 31.15
N GLY A 47 -57.95 32.03 30.96
CA GLY A 47 -59.39 31.88 31.06
C GLY A 47 -60.05 33.22 30.72
N MET A 48 -61.00 33.22 29.78
CA MET A 48 -61.76 34.39 29.31
C MET A 48 -62.66 34.98 30.44
N PRO A 49 -63.20 36.23 30.37
CA PRO A 49 -63.58 36.89 29.12
C PRO A 49 -63.40 38.43 28.97
N THR A 50 -63.43 38.83 27.70
CA THR A 50 -63.78 40.17 27.21
C THR A 50 -65.07 40.71 27.82
N ARG A 51 -65.08 41.98 28.24
CA ARG A 51 -66.32 42.72 28.52
C ARG A 51 -66.45 43.92 27.56
N GLN A 52 -67.40 43.83 26.65
CA GLN A 52 -67.76 44.92 25.74
C GLN A 52 -68.34 46.09 26.56
N VAL A 53 -67.85 47.31 26.32
CA VAL A 53 -68.48 48.53 26.86
C VAL A 53 -69.36 49.13 25.76
N ALA A 54 -70.66 49.00 25.93
CA ALA A 54 -71.64 49.53 25.00
C ALA A 54 -71.77 51.06 25.13
N TYR A 55 -71.86 51.70 23.98
CA TYR A 55 -72.14 53.12 23.77
C TYR A 55 -73.41 53.55 24.51
N ARG A 56 -73.34 54.66 25.25
CA ARG A 56 -74.54 55.30 25.82
C ARG A 56 -74.62 56.76 25.41
N ALA A 57 -75.27 56.99 24.28
CA ALA A 57 -75.68 58.34 23.89
C ALA A 57 -76.75 58.87 24.86
N ARG A 58 -76.56 60.11 25.33
CA ARG A 58 -77.59 60.97 25.92
C ARG A 58 -77.33 62.39 25.39
N SER A 59 -78.04 62.78 24.33
CA SER A 59 -79.37 63.41 24.40
C SER A 59 -79.28 64.86 24.87
N SER A 60 -79.17 65.76 23.90
CA SER A 60 -79.35 67.20 24.08
C SER A 60 -80.79 67.51 24.47
N THR A 61 -80.99 68.07 25.68
CA THR A 61 -82.27 68.63 26.13
C THR A 61 -82.22 70.15 26.10
N PRO A 62 -83.23 70.86 25.56
CA PRO A 62 -83.23 72.33 25.49
C PRO A 62 -83.39 73.00 26.86
N THR A 63 -83.02 74.28 26.91
CA THR A 63 -83.13 75.16 28.08
C THR A 63 -84.57 75.50 28.45
N PRO A 64 -84.94 75.53 29.75
CA PRO A 64 -86.14 76.21 30.21
C PRO A 64 -85.84 77.70 30.46
N ARG A 65 -86.51 78.60 29.70
CA ARG A 65 -86.64 80.01 30.09
C ARG A 65 -87.77 80.14 31.11
N LEU A 66 -87.44 80.46 32.36
CA LEU A 66 -88.37 81.00 33.36
C LEU A 66 -87.64 82.16 34.06
N SER A 67 -88.06 83.40 33.79
CA SER A 67 -89.12 84.11 34.51
C SER A 67 -88.66 84.56 35.89
N TYR A 68 -88.37 85.86 35.99
CA TYR A 68 -87.76 86.50 37.15
C TYR A 68 -88.82 86.79 38.21
N ASP A 69 -89.01 85.89 39.18
CA ASP A 69 -89.47 86.27 40.52
C ASP A 69 -89.28 85.12 41.54
N LYS A 70 -88.86 85.49 42.76
CA LYS A 70 -88.51 84.63 43.92
C LYS A 70 -87.37 83.62 43.74
N VAL A 71 -86.22 83.95 44.33
CA VAL A 71 -85.12 83.02 44.67
C VAL A 71 -85.56 82.05 45.77
N ASP A 72 -85.52 80.75 45.48
CA ASP A 72 -85.74 79.68 46.45
C ASP A 72 -84.39 79.15 46.98
N PHE A 73 -83.97 79.68 48.13
CA PHE A 73 -82.69 79.35 48.76
C PHE A 73 -82.60 77.89 49.22
N SER A 74 -83.73 77.20 49.47
CA SER A 74 -83.72 75.81 49.92
C SER A 74 -83.24 74.85 48.82
N LEU A 75 -83.52 75.16 47.55
CA LEU A 75 -83.08 74.36 46.42
C LEU A 75 -81.58 74.59 46.12
N ALA A 76 -81.11 75.83 46.28
CA ALA A 76 -79.70 76.18 46.11
C ALA A 76 -78.80 75.52 47.18
N GLU A 77 -79.25 75.48 48.45
CA GLU A 77 -78.52 74.82 49.54
C GLU A 77 -78.43 73.30 49.30
N ALA A 78 -79.52 72.67 48.84
CA ALA A 78 -79.54 71.24 48.52
C ALA A 78 -78.60 70.88 47.35
N VAL A 79 -78.59 71.68 46.27
CA VAL A 79 -77.67 71.49 45.14
C VAL A 79 -76.21 71.75 45.54
N ASN A 80 -75.95 72.69 46.46
CA ASN A 80 -74.61 72.95 46.99
C ASN A 80 -74.11 71.82 47.91
N GLN A 81 -74.97 71.25 48.75
CA GLN A 81 -74.69 70.03 49.52
C GLN A 81 -74.39 68.86 48.59
N GLU A 82 -75.22 68.64 47.56
CA GLU A 82 -75.01 67.58 46.56
C GLU A 82 -73.66 67.78 45.84
N PHE A 83 -73.32 69.01 45.40
CA PHE A 83 -72.03 69.34 44.79
C PHE A 83 -70.83 69.14 45.73
N LEU A 84 -70.96 69.43 47.03
CA LEU A 84 -69.92 69.15 48.02
C LEU A 84 -69.74 67.64 48.23
N THR A 85 -70.82 66.85 48.22
CA THR A 85 -70.73 65.39 48.32
C THR A 85 -70.13 64.76 47.06
N THR A 86 -70.53 65.18 45.85
CA THR A 86 -69.93 64.66 44.61
C THR A 86 -68.45 65.03 44.52
N ARG A 87 -68.08 66.28 44.85
CA ARG A 87 -66.67 66.70 44.90
C ARG A 87 -65.85 65.98 45.98
N SER A 88 -66.46 65.61 47.10
CA SER A 88 -65.83 64.78 48.13
C SER A 88 -65.60 63.35 47.63
N ASN A 89 -66.59 62.77 46.95
CA ASN A 89 -66.48 61.44 46.35
C ASN A 89 -65.46 61.40 45.20
N GLU A 90 -65.48 62.37 44.28
CA GLU A 90 -64.46 62.52 43.22
C GLU A 90 -63.05 62.69 43.81
N LYS A 91 -62.91 63.45 44.91
CA LYS A 91 -61.63 63.57 45.61
C LYS A 91 -61.18 62.22 46.19
N GLN A 92 -62.09 61.43 46.75
CA GLN A 92 -61.79 60.10 47.28
C GLN A 92 -61.42 59.13 46.14
N GLU A 93 -62.17 59.11 45.03
CA GLU A 93 -61.86 58.29 43.85
C GLU A 93 -60.51 58.65 43.24
N LEU A 94 -60.19 59.95 43.15
CA LEU A 94 -58.87 60.43 42.73
C LEU A 94 -57.76 60.05 43.71
N GLN A 95 -58.05 60.01 45.01
CA GLN A 95 -57.09 59.57 46.03
C GLN A 95 -56.85 58.06 45.96
N GLU A 96 -57.89 57.23 45.85
CA GLU A 96 -57.77 55.78 45.61
C GLU A 96 -57.04 55.47 44.30
N LEU A 97 -57.24 56.27 43.25
CA LEU A 97 -56.52 56.16 41.99
C LEU A 97 -55.04 56.56 42.17
N ASN A 98 -54.74 57.60 42.95
CA ASN A 98 -53.38 58.03 43.28
C ASN A 98 -52.65 56.95 44.10
N ASP A 99 -53.29 56.37 45.10
CA ASP A 99 -52.74 55.28 45.92
C ASP A 99 -52.44 54.04 45.06
N ARG A 100 -53.32 53.72 44.10
CA ARG A 100 -53.06 52.68 43.09
C ARG A 100 -51.86 53.05 42.20
N PHE A 101 -51.75 54.29 41.72
CA PHE A 101 -50.58 54.72 40.95
C PHE A 101 -49.29 54.70 41.76
N ALA A 102 -49.30 55.08 43.03
CA ALA A 102 -48.17 54.97 43.94
C ALA A 102 -47.71 53.50 44.07
N SER A 103 -48.66 52.58 44.30
CA SER A 103 -48.34 51.13 44.36
C SER A 103 -47.81 50.58 43.02
N PHE A 104 -48.29 51.10 41.89
CA PHE A 104 -47.79 50.72 40.56
C PHE A 104 -46.38 51.26 40.30
N ILE A 105 -46.09 52.52 40.66
CA ILE A 105 -44.74 53.11 40.57
C ILE A 105 -43.77 52.36 41.47
N GLU A 106 -44.16 51.99 42.68
CA GLU A 106 -43.35 51.18 43.58
C GLU A 106 -43.11 49.77 43.00
N LYS A 107 -44.12 49.15 42.37
CA LYS A 107 -43.95 47.88 41.68
C LYS A 107 -43.03 47.99 40.45
N VAL A 108 -43.12 49.07 39.67
CA VAL A 108 -42.21 49.33 38.54
C VAL A 108 -40.78 49.50 39.05
N ARG A 109 -40.53 50.33 40.08
CA ARG A 109 -39.20 50.48 40.69
C ARG A 109 -38.63 49.17 41.22
N TYR A 110 -39.45 48.32 41.85
CA TYR A 110 -39.04 46.99 42.28
C TYR A 110 -38.62 46.11 41.07
N LEU A 111 -39.39 46.12 39.98
CA LEU A 111 -39.07 45.37 38.76
C LEU A 111 -37.84 45.94 38.03
N GLU A 112 -37.65 47.25 38.02
CA GLU A 112 -36.45 47.91 37.49
C GLU A 112 -35.21 47.52 38.30
N GLN A 113 -35.29 47.52 39.64
CA GLN A 113 -34.23 47.08 40.52
C GLN A 113 -33.90 45.59 40.33
N GLN A 114 -34.92 44.74 40.20
CA GLN A 114 -34.76 43.31 39.91
C GLN A 114 -34.12 43.08 38.53
N ASN A 115 -34.55 43.82 37.50
CA ASN A 115 -33.96 43.76 36.16
C ASN A 115 -32.51 44.27 36.14
N ALA A 116 -32.18 45.32 36.90
CA ALA A 116 -30.81 45.80 37.05
C ALA A 116 -29.90 44.74 37.72
N GLY A 117 -30.42 44.04 38.73
CA GLY A 117 -29.75 42.89 39.34
C GLY A 117 -29.49 41.76 38.34
N LEU A 118 -30.52 41.33 37.60
CA LEU A 118 -30.40 40.28 36.58
C LEU A 118 -29.46 40.69 35.42
N GLN A 119 -29.43 41.98 35.05
CA GLN A 119 -28.47 42.49 34.06
C GLN A 119 -27.02 42.46 34.58
N ALA A 120 -26.81 42.78 35.86
CA ALA A 120 -25.49 42.68 36.49
C ALA A 120 -25.01 41.23 36.60
N GLU A 121 -25.88 40.29 36.98
CA GLU A 121 -25.59 38.85 36.99
C GLU A 121 -25.26 38.33 35.57
N LEU A 122 -26.10 38.67 34.58
CA LEU A 122 -25.85 38.32 33.17
C LEU A 122 -24.52 38.90 32.67
N GLY A 123 -24.17 40.11 33.10
CA GLY A 123 -22.88 40.76 32.83
C GLY A 123 -21.71 39.98 33.42
N GLN A 124 -21.82 39.48 34.66
CA GLN A 124 -20.81 38.64 35.28
C GLN A 124 -20.64 37.29 34.57
N TYR A 125 -21.73 36.60 34.23
CA TYR A 125 -21.67 35.34 33.48
C TYR A 125 -21.06 35.52 32.08
N LYS A 126 -21.46 36.57 31.34
CA LYS A 126 -20.84 36.90 30.05
C LYS A 126 -19.36 37.30 30.20
N GLY A 127 -19.02 38.03 31.27
CA GLY A 127 -17.64 38.38 31.61
C GLY A 127 -16.77 37.15 31.86
N GLN A 128 -17.25 36.17 32.62
CA GLN A 128 -16.57 34.89 32.84
C GLN A 128 -16.45 34.05 31.56
N GLN A 129 -17.43 34.14 30.65
CA GLN A 129 -17.39 33.40 29.38
C GLN A 129 -16.51 34.07 28.31
N GLN A 130 -16.34 35.40 28.35
CA GLN A 130 -15.48 36.16 27.43
C GLN A 130 -14.03 36.30 27.94
N GLN A 131 -13.81 36.40 29.26
CA GLN A 131 -12.48 36.24 29.85
C GLN A 131 -12.12 34.75 29.87
N GLY A 132 -11.79 34.24 28.69
CA GLY A 132 -11.66 32.81 28.42
C GLY A 132 -10.69 32.11 29.35
N GLN A 133 -11.23 31.52 30.42
CA GLN A 133 -10.67 30.27 30.92
C GLN A 133 -10.98 29.23 29.85
N PRO A 134 -9.97 28.69 29.13
CA PRO A 134 -10.22 27.52 28.31
C PRO A 134 -10.85 26.45 29.19
N ASN A 135 -11.92 25.85 28.70
CA ASN A 135 -12.69 24.89 29.49
C ASN A 135 -11.73 23.79 29.95
N ARG A 136 -11.46 23.65 31.26
CA ARG A 136 -10.36 22.81 31.78
C ARG A 136 -10.40 21.37 31.24
N ALA A 137 -11.60 20.86 30.95
CA ALA A 137 -11.80 19.59 30.26
C ALA A 137 -11.21 19.58 28.84
N SER A 138 -11.42 20.62 28.03
CA SER A 138 -10.82 20.79 26.70
C SER A 138 -9.30 20.78 26.75
N ASP A 139 -8.67 21.46 27.72
CA ASP A 139 -7.20 21.48 27.83
C ASP A 139 -6.64 20.10 28.20
N LEU A 140 -7.31 19.37 29.09
CA LEU A 140 -6.97 17.99 29.42
C LEU A 140 -7.12 17.09 28.19
N PHE A 141 -8.25 17.15 27.48
CA PHE A 141 -8.43 16.38 26.24
C PHE A 141 -7.39 16.76 25.16
N GLN A 142 -6.99 18.03 25.04
CA GLN A 142 -5.92 18.45 24.13
C GLN A 142 -4.52 18.02 24.58
N GLN A 143 -4.29 17.78 25.88
CA GLN A 143 -3.06 17.17 26.38
C GLN A 143 -3.03 15.68 26.06
N GLU A 144 -4.10 14.94 26.40
CA GLU A 144 -4.25 13.51 26.08
C GLU A 144 -4.14 13.26 24.57
N MET A 145 -4.81 14.06 23.73
CA MET A 145 -4.72 13.93 22.26
C MET A 145 -3.31 14.22 21.70
N ARG A 146 -2.49 15.04 22.38
CA ARG A 146 -1.08 15.23 22.00
C ARG A 146 -0.21 14.07 22.46
N GLU A 147 -0.44 13.56 23.66
CA GLU A 147 0.30 12.44 24.22
C GLU A 147 0.02 11.14 23.45
N LEU A 148 -1.23 10.86 23.10
CA LEU A 148 -1.60 9.72 22.25
C LEU A 148 -0.98 9.80 20.84
N ARG A 149 -0.88 11.01 20.26
CA ARG A 149 -0.16 11.20 18.98
C ARG A 149 1.34 10.94 19.13
N ARG A 150 1.96 11.45 20.19
CA ARG A 150 3.37 11.21 20.50
C ARG A 150 3.66 9.72 20.70
N GLN A 151 2.76 8.98 21.37
CA GLN A 151 2.86 7.53 21.55
C GLN A 151 2.71 6.79 20.21
N LEU A 152 1.75 7.20 19.36
CA LEU A 152 1.59 6.64 18.02
C LEU A 152 2.82 6.86 17.12
N GLU A 153 3.43 8.05 17.20
CA GLU A 153 4.66 8.37 16.47
C GLU A 153 5.86 7.54 16.96
N LEU A 154 5.99 7.31 18.27
CA LEU A 154 7.02 6.45 18.84
C LEU A 154 6.83 4.98 18.41
N VAL A 155 5.63 4.43 18.59
CA VAL A 155 5.31 3.05 18.17
C VAL A 155 5.47 2.89 16.64
N GLY A 156 5.19 3.94 15.87
CA GLY A 156 5.47 3.98 14.43
C GLY A 156 6.97 3.86 14.12
N LYS A 157 7.81 4.64 14.79
CA LYS A 157 9.28 4.56 14.66
C LYS A 157 9.84 3.21 15.09
N ASP A 158 9.39 2.69 16.24
CA ASP A 158 9.83 1.38 16.75
C ASP A 158 9.43 0.26 15.78
N ARG A 159 8.20 0.31 15.22
CA ARG A 159 7.74 -0.62 14.18
C ARG A 159 8.63 -0.54 12.93
N ASP A 160 8.92 0.66 12.46
CA ASP A 160 9.68 0.87 11.23
C ASP A 160 11.14 0.44 11.40
N GLN A 161 11.73 0.65 12.59
CA GLN A 161 13.04 0.09 12.94
C GLN A 161 13.02 -1.45 12.95
N ILE A 162 12.05 -2.07 13.65
CA ILE A 162 11.92 -3.54 13.73
C ILE A 162 11.67 -4.14 12.33
N GLN A 163 10.95 -3.44 11.44
CA GLN A 163 10.73 -3.85 10.06
C GLN A 163 12.07 -3.89 9.29
N VAL A 164 12.91 -2.85 9.41
CA VAL A 164 14.24 -2.83 8.78
C VAL A 164 15.16 -3.92 9.36
N GLU A 165 15.16 -4.11 10.68
CA GLU A 165 15.94 -5.17 11.32
C GLU A 165 15.49 -6.58 10.85
N ARG A 166 14.18 -6.80 10.71
CA ARG A 166 13.62 -8.03 10.14
C ARG A 166 14.10 -8.26 8.70
N ASP A 167 14.06 -7.22 7.87
CA ASP A 167 14.40 -7.35 6.45
C ASP A 167 15.89 -7.61 6.25
N ASN A 168 16.76 -6.92 7.00
CA ASN A 168 18.20 -7.23 7.05
C ASN A 168 18.46 -8.69 7.48
N LEU A 169 17.79 -9.16 8.54
CA LEU A 169 17.92 -10.55 9.01
C LEU A 169 17.37 -11.57 8.00
N ALA A 170 16.37 -11.20 7.19
CA ALA A 170 15.85 -12.05 6.13
C ALA A 170 16.84 -12.16 4.94
N GLU A 171 17.50 -11.06 4.58
CA GLU A 171 18.58 -11.03 3.59
C GLU A 171 19.80 -11.84 4.04
N ASP A 172 20.26 -11.65 5.28
CA ASP A 172 21.35 -12.44 5.88
C ASP A 172 21.01 -13.94 5.89
N LEU A 173 19.79 -14.31 6.26
CA LEU A 173 19.31 -15.70 6.27
C LEU A 173 19.26 -16.28 4.85
N ALA A 174 18.86 -15.50 3.85
CA ALA A 174 18.88 -15.92 2.45
C ALA A 174 20.31 -16.14 1.94
N LEU A 175 21.24 -15.22 2.23
CA LEU A 175 22.66 -15.33 1.88
C LEU A 175 23.31 -16.55 2.53
N MET A 176 23.00 -16.81 3.81
CA MET A 176 23.53 -17.97 4.54
C MET A 176 22.96 -19.30 4.01
N LYS A 177 21.70 -19.33 3.57
CA LYS A 177 21.14 -20.49 2.85
C LYS A 177 21.84 -20.74 1.52
N GLN A 178 22.02 -19.70 0.70
CA GLN A 178 22.72 -19.83 -0.58
C GLN A 178 24.15 -20.39 -0.37
N ARG A 179 24.90 -19.84 0.58
CA ARG A 179 26.25 -20.34 0.93
C ARG A 179 26.23 -21.79 1.42
N PHE A 180 25.22 -22.18 2.19
CA PHE A 180 25.05 -23.57 2.64
C PHE A 180 24.76 -24.52 1.47
N ASP A 181 23.89 -24.13 0.54
CA ASP A 181 23.54 -24.93 -0.63
C ASP A 181 24.74 -25.07 -1.60
N GLU A 182 25.49 -23.99 -1.83
CA GLU A 182 26.75 -24.00 -2.59
C GLU A 182 27.80 -24.92 -1.95
N GLU A 183 27.97 -24.89 -0.64
CA GLU A 183 28.94 -25.73 0.06
C GLU A 183 28.49 -27.20 0.10
N ASN A 184 27.19 -27.45 0.22
CA ASN A 184 26.62 -28.79 0.14
C ASN A 184 26.78 -29.38 -1.28
N GLN A 185 26.67 -28.56 -2.34
CA GLN A 185 26.98 -28.97 -3.70
C GLN A 185 28.47 -29.35 -3.84
N LYS A 186 29.40 -28.49 -3.41
CA LYS A 186 30.85 -28.78 -3.44
C LYS A 186 31.21 -30.05 -2.67
N ARG A 187 30.60 -30.26 -1.50
CA ARG A 187 30.74 -31.50 -0.71
C ARG A 187 30.29 -32.72 -1.52
N GLN A 188 29.13 -32.63 -2.19
CA GLN A 188 28.62 -33.73 -3.01
C GLN A 188 29.52 -34.02 -4.23
N GLU A 189 30.03 -32.97 -4.89
CA GLU A 189 31.00 -33.10 -5.99
C GLU A 189 32.31 -33.75 -5.51
N ALA A 190 32.83 -33.34 -4.36
CA ALA A 190 34.02 -33.93 -3.74
C ALA A 190 33.81 -35.40 -3.34
N GLU A 191 32.64 -35.76 -2.79
CA GLU A 191 32.28 -37.15 -2.48
C GLU A 191 32.16 -38.01 -3.74
N ASN A 192 31.53 -37.49 -4.79
CA ASN A 192 31.45 -38.17 -6.09
C ASN A 192 32.85 -38.41 -6.68
N ASN A 193 33.71 -37.39 -6.66
CA ASN A 193 35.10 -37.50 -7.12
C ASN A 193 35.91 -38.51 -6.30
N LEU A 194 35.71 -38.57 -4.98
CA LEU A 194 36.34 -39.56 -4.10
C LEU A 194 35.90 -40.99 -4.44
N VAL A 195 34.63 -41.20 -4.78
CA VAL A 195 34.13 -42.51 -5.25
C VAL A 195 34.74 -42.89 -6.60
N LEU A 196 34.89 -41.94 -7.53
CA LEU A 196 35.58 -42.16 -8.80
C LEU A 196 37.05 -42.53 -8.58
N PHE A 197 37.82 -41.76 -7.80
CA PHE A 197 39.22 -42.07 -7.50
C PHE A 197 39.41 -43.42 -6.79
N ARG A 198 38.45 -43.86 -5.94
CA ARG A 198 38.48 -45.22 -5.39
C ARG A 198 38.37 -46.28 -6.48
N LYS A 199 37.44 -46.12 -7.43
CA LYS A 199 37.30 -47.01 -8.58
C LYS A 199 38.57 -47.02 -9.43
N ASP A 200 39.16 -45.86 -9.71
CA ASP A 200 40.39 -45.76 -10.49
C ASP A 200 41.58 -46.46 -9.79
N VAL A 201 41.66 -46.37 -8.46
CA VAL A 201 42.62 -47.14 -7.65
C VAL A 201 42.35 -48.63 -7.73
N ASP A 202 41.09 -49.06 -7.57
CA ASP A 202 40.72 -50.48 -7.67
C ASP A 202 41.07 -51.05 -9.07
N ASP A 203 40.68 -50.37 -10.15
CA ASP A 203 40.99 -50.71 -11.55
C ASP A 203 42.52 -50.76 -11.80
N ALA A 204 43.28 -49.83 -11.23
CA ALA A 204 44.75 -49.82 -11.30
C ALA A 204 45.38 -50.97 -10.49
N THR A 205 44.83 -51.35 -9.34
CA THR A 205 45.32 -52.51 -8.57
C THR A 205 45.01 -53.83 -9.27
N LEU A 206 43.85 -53.98 -9.92
CA LEU A 206 43.53 -55.14 -10.76
C LEU A 206 44.53 -55.24 -11.92
N SER A 207 44.76 -54.14 -12.64
CA SER A 207 45.75 -54.07 -13.73
C SER A 207 47.17 -54.44 -13.25
N ARG A 208 47.55 -54.01 -12.04
CA ARG A 208 48.84 -54.38 -11.43
C ARG A 208 48.93 -55.87 -11.13
N LEU A 209 47.89 -56.46 -10.54
CA LEU A 209 47.82 -57.89 -10.21
C LEU A 209 47.83 -58.78 -11.47
N GLU A 210 47.18 -58.34 -12.55
CA GLU A 210 47.22 -59.04 -13.85
C GLU A 210 48.65 -59.05 -14.44
N LEU A 211 49.38 -57.93 -14.34
CA LEU A 211 50.77 -57.83 -14.77
C LEU A 211 51.70 -58.65 -13.85
N GLU A 212 51.51 -58.62 -12.53
CA GLU A 212 52.26 -59.45 -11.57
C GLU A 212 52.10 -60.94 -11.90
N ARG A 213 50.86 -61.42 -12.08
CA ARG A 213 50.58 -62.80 -12.51
C ARG A 213 51.18 -63.12 -13.88
N LYS A 214 51.25 -62.15 -14.81
CA LYS A 214 51.88 -62.36 -16.10
C LYS A 214 53.40 -62.47 -16.00
N ILE A 215 54.03 -61.72 -15.08
CA ILE A 215 55.45 -61.85 -14.76
C ILE A 215 55.73 -63.23 -14.16
N GLU A 216 54.96 -63.67 -13.15
CA GLU A 216 55.07 -65.01 -12.55
C GLU A 216 54.98 -66.11 -13.62
N SER A 217 53.94 -66.08 -14.46
CA SER A 217 53.75 -67.03 -15.56
C SER A 217 54.90 -67.02 -16.58
N LEU A 218 55.59 -65.90 -16.80
CA LEU A 218 56.76 -65.83 -17.67
C LEU A 218 58.03 -66.30 -16.97
N MET A 219 58.14 -66.13 -15.65
CA MET A 219 59.23 -66.67 -14.85
C MET A 219 59.15 -68.20 -14.77
N ASP A 220 57.96 -68.76 -14.55
CA ASP A 220 57.71 -70.20 -14.58
C ASP A 220 58.09 -70.81 -15.94
N GLU A 221 57.71 -70.16 -17.04
CA GLU A 221 58.08 -70.57 -18.41
C GLU A 221 59.61 -70.52 -18.62
N ILE A 222 60.28 -69.47 -18.14
CA ILE A 222 61.75 -69.37 -18.21
C ILE A 222 62.43 -70.47 -17.37
N GLU A 223 61.89 -70.80 -16.20
CA GLU A 223 62.43 -71.88 -15.36
C GLU A 223 62.19 -73.26 -15.97
N PHE A 224 61.03 -73.48 -16.58
CA PHE A 224 60.72 -74.69 -17.35
C PHE A 224 61.68 -74.85 -18.54
N LEU A 225 61.87 -73.81 -19.35
CA LEU A 225 62.79 -73.82 -20.49
C LEU A 225 64.26 -74.04 -20.06
N LYS A 226 64.67 -73.50 -18.91
CA LYS A 226 66.01 -73.78 -18.34
C LYS A 226 66.16 -75.24 -17.94
N LYS A 227 65.20 -75.80 -17.20
CA LYS A 227 65.22 -77.22 -16.80
C LYS A 227 65.24 -78.14 -18.00
N LEU A 228 64.41 -77.86 -19.01
CA LEU A 228 64.40 -78.59 -20.28
C LEU A 228 65.77 -78.52 -20.98
N HIS A 229 66.39 -77.34 -21.02
CA HIS A 229 67.71 -77.17 -21.64
C HIS A 229 68.84 -77.85 -20.84
N ASP A 230 68.78 -77.82 -19.51
CA ASP A 230 69.73 -78.54 -18.65
C ASP A 230 69.58 -80.06 -18.82
N GLU A 231 68.34 -80.57 -18.95
CA GLU A 231 68.04 -81.97 -19.30
C GLU A 231 68.55 -82.33 -20.70
N GLU A 232 68.30 -81.49 -21.73
CA GLU A 232 68.84 -81.68 -23.08
C GLU A 232 70.37 -81.68 -23.11
N ILE A 233 71.02 -80.77 -22.37
CA ILE A 233 72.49 -80.75 -22.22
C ILE A 233 72.96 -82.03 -21.53
N GLN A 234 72.28 -82.47 -20.47
CA GLN A 234 72.63 -83.70 -19.76
C GLN A 234 72.48 -84.92 -20.68
N ASP A 235 71.40 -85.02 -21.45
CA ASP A 235 71.18 -86.08 -22.43
C ASP A 235 72.22 -86.04 -23.57
N VAL A 236 72.60 -84.86 -24.06
CA VAL A 236 73.70 -84.69 -25.03
C VAL A 236 75.04 -85.07 -24.41
N GLN A 237 75.30 -84.70 -23.15
CA GLN A 237 76.55 -85.01 -22.46
C GLN A 237 76.66 -86.50 -22.13
N VAL A 238 75.56 -87.14 -21.73
CA VAL A 238 75.43 -88.60 -21.61
C VAL A 238 75.56 -89.25 -22.98
N SER A 239 74.97 -88.71 -24.04
CA SER A 239 75.12 -89.23 -25.41
C SER A 239 76.56 -89.14 -25.91
N VAL A 240 77.28 -88.05 -25.60
CA VAL A 240 78.70 -87.86 -25.94
C VAL A 240 79.60 -88.77 -25.09
N GLN A 241 79.38 -88.88 -23.77
CA GLN A 241 80.09 -89.88 -22.94
C GLN A 241 79.78 -91.30 -23.38
N THR A 242 78.54 -91.58 -23.77
CA THR A 242 78.11 -92.88 -24.28
C THR A 242 78.63 -93.12 -25.69
N GLN A 243 78.90 -92.10 -26.52
CA GLN A 243 79.62 -92.25 -27.80
C GLN A 243 81.13 -92.45 -27.58
N GLN A 244 81.72 -91.80 -26.57
CA GLN A 244 83.11 -92.03 -26.16
C GLN A 244 83.29 -93.42 -25.53
N MET A 245 82.30 -93.94 -24.81
CA MET A 245 82.33 -95.30 -24.23
C MET A 245 81.88 -96.38 -25.23
N LYS A 246 80.89 -96.17 -26.10
CA LYS A 246 80.47 -97.13 -27.16
C LYS A 246 81.52 -97.32 -28.27
N PHE A 247 82.62 -96.58 -28.25
CA PHE A 247 83.76 -96.88 -29.13
C PHE A 247 84.54 -98.13 -28.66
N GLU A 248 84.32 -98.57 -27.41
CA GLU A 248 84.74 -99.88 -26.90
C GLU A 248 83.52 -100.65 -26.43
N VAL A 249 83.32 -101.88 -26.94
CA VAL A 249 82.20 -102.78 -26.61
C VAL A 249 80.82 -102.32 -27.14
N ASP A 250 80.50 -102.73 -28.37
CA ASP A 250 79.46 -103.76 -28.54
C ASP A 250 79.49 -104.39 -29.94
N THR A 251 79.96 -105.65 -30.01
CA THR A 251 79.79 -106.53 -31.17
C THR A 251 79.22 -107.87 -30.72
N GLN A 252 78.30 -108.42 -31.50
CA GLN A 252 77.67 -109.74 -31.32
C GLN A 252 76.77 -109.93 -30.07
N THR A 253 75.54 -109.42 -30.15
CA THR A 253 74.39 -110.37 -30.18
C THR A 253 73.48 -110.02 -31.34
N ARG A 254 72.92 -111.03 -32.02
CA ARG A 254 72.00 -110.86 -33.15
C ARG A 254 70.61 -110.63 -32.55
N PRO A 255 70.04 -109.41 -32.56
CA PRO A 255 68.69 -109.20 -32.04
C PRO A 255 67.70 -109.92 -32.97
N ASP A 256 66.55 -110.35 -32.46
CA ASP A 256 65.44 -110.73 -33.35
C ASP A 256 65.00 -109.46 -34.09
N LEU A 257 65.50 -109.29 -35.30
CA LEU A 257 65.20 -108.15 -36.18
C LEU A 257 63.69 -108.02 -36.39
N THR A 258 62.96 -109.14 -36.32
CA THR A 258 61.50 -109.21 -36.42
C THR A 258 60.81 -108.58 -35.20
N ALA A 259 61.38 -108.73 -34.00
CA ALA A 259 60.88 -108.11 -32.78
C ALA A 259 61.22 -106.62 -32.73
N ALA A 260 62.47 -106.25 -33.06
CA ALA A 260 62.88 -104.84 -33.11
C ALA A 260 62.09 -104.05 -34.18
N LEU A 261 61.84 -104.62 -35.37
CA LEU A 261 61.00 -103.99 -36.39
C LEU A 261 59.52 -103.95 -35.99
N ARG A 262 59.02 -104.93 -35.23
CA ARG A 262 57.66 -104.86 -34.62
C ARG A 262 57.57 -103.74 -33.58
N ASP A 263 58.58 -103.57 -32.74
CA ASP A 263 58.60 -102.58 -31.67
C ASP A 263 58.75 -101.16 -32.22
N ILE A 264 59.67 -100.94 -33.19
CA ILE A 264 59.78 -99.69 -33.93
C ILE A 264 58.46 -99.35 -34.64
N ARG A 265 57.79 -100.34 -35.26
CA ARG A 265 56.49 -100.13 -35.89
C ARG A 265 55.42 -99.75 -34.87
N ALA A 266 55.36 -100.42 -33.73
CA ALA A 266 54.44 -100.09 -32.64
C ALA A 266 54.70 -98.70 -32.06
N GLN A 267 55.96 -98.28 -31.94
CA GLN A 267 56.32 -96.91 -31.53
C GLN A 267 55.87 -95.87 -32.57
N TYR A 268 56.11 -96.09 -33.87
CA TYR A 268 55.60 -95.19 -34.92
C TYR A 268 54.06 -95.14 -34.95
N GLU A 269 53.38 -96.26 -34.76
CA GLU A 269 51.91 -96.36 -34.73
C GLU A 269 51.34 -95.63 -33.49
N ASN A 270 52.01 -95.74 -32.35
CA ASN A 270 51.68 -95.00 -31.13
C ASN A 270 51.94 -93.48 -31.29
N ILE A 271 53.10 -93.08 -31.83
CA ILE A 271 53.42 -91.67 -32.12
C ILE A 271 52.41 -91.07 -33.10
N ALA A 272 52.05 -91.80 -34.17
CA ALA A 272 51.04 -91.35 -35.13
C ALA A 272 49.64 -91.23 -34.49
N SER A 273 49.23 -92.20 -33.66
CA SER A 273 47.97 -92.13 -32.92
C SER A 273 47.95 -90.97 -31.92
N LYS A 274 49.05 -90.74 -31.21
CA LYS A 274 49.20 -89.66 -30.23
C LYS A 274 49.19 -88.29 -30.92
N ASN A 275 49.91 -88.13 -32.02
CA ASN A 275 49.92 -86.91 -32.82
C ASN A 275 48.53 -86.60 -33.42
N MET A 276 47.81 -87.62 -33.90
CA MET A 276 46.43 -87.45 -34.37
C MET A 276 45.52 -86.96 -33.22
N GLN A 277 45.60 -87.57 -32.05
CA GLN A 277 44.75 -87.20 -30.92
C GLN A 277 45.12 -85.83 -30.32
N GLU A 278 46.40 -85.50 -30.20
CA GLU A 278 46.87 -84.16 -29.80
C GLU A 278 46.41 -83.08 -30.78
N SER A 279 46.43 -83.37 -32.09
CA SER A 279 45.92 -82.49 -33.13
C SER A 279 44.40 -82.31 -33.02
N GLU A 280 43.64 -83.41 -32.88
CA GLU A 280 42.19 -83.36 -32.65
C GLU A 280 41.83 -82.54 -31.41
N ASP A 281 42.49 -82.77 -30.28
CA ASP A 281 42.18 -82.12 -29.01
C ASP A 281 42.60 -80.65 -29.02
N TRP A 282 43.68 -80.31 -29.74
CA TRP A 282 44.04 -78.92 -30.08
C TRP A 282 42.97 -78.24 -30.93
N TYR A 283 42.46 -78.89 -31.98
CA TYR A 283 41.36 -78.35 -32.80
C TYR A 283 40.06 -78.20 -32.01
N LYS A 284 39.68 -79.18 -31.17
CA LYS A 284 38.49 -79.12 -30.30
C LYS A 284 38.60 -77.95 -29.32
N SER A 285 39.75 -77.83 -28.65
CA SER A 285 40.05 -76.71 -27.74
C SER A 285 39.96 -75.37 -28.49
N LYS A 286 40.55 -75.28 -29.69
CA LYS A 286 40.53 -74.00 -30.44
C LYS A 286 39.16 -73.63 -31.00
N PHE A 287 38.33 -74.62 -31.33
CA PHE A 287 36.92 -74.41 -31.66
C PHE A 287 36.12 -73.93 -30.43
N ALA A 288 36.37 -74.49 -29.25
CA ALA A 288 35.73 -74.06 -28.01
C ALA A 288 36.09 -72.61 -27.66
N ASP A 289 37.39 -72.26 -27.68
CA ASP A 289 37.89 -70.88 -27.53
C ASP A 289 37.18 -69.89 -28.45
N LEU A 290 37.14 -70.19 -29.76
CA LEU A 290 36.52 -69.33 -30.77
C LEU A 290 35.01 -69.21 -30.54
N THR A 291 34.36 -70.32 -30.18
CA THR A 291 32.92 -70.35 -29.89
C THR A 291 32.57 -69.52 -28.67
N ASP A 292 33.35 -69.63 -27.59
CA ASP A 292 33.11 -68.87 -26.36
C ASP A 292 33.52 -67.40 -26.48
N SER A 293 34.56 -67.08 -27.27
CA SER A 293 34.86 -65.71 -27.68
C SER A 293 33.71 -65.08 -28.47
N ALA A 294 33.15 -65.82 -29.44
CA ALA A 294 31.99 -65.37 -30.21
C ALA A 294 30.73 -65.19 -29.33
N LYS A 295 30.48 -66.06 -28.34
CA LYS A 295 29.40 -65.89 -27.35
C LYS A 295 29.60 -64.61 -26.53
N ARG A 296 30.79 -64.39 -25.97
CA ARG A 296 31.12 -63.18 -25.18
C ARG A 296 30.94 -61.90 -26.00
N ASN A 297 31.37 -61.90 -27.26
CA ASN A 297 31.19 -60.76 -28.17
C ASN A 297 29.69 -60.50 -28.47
N ASN A 298 28.91 -61.54 -28.77
CA ASN A 298 27.46 -61.40 -28.97
C ASN A 298 26.75 -60.88 -27.72
N GLU A 299 27.14 -61.35 -26.54
CA GLU A 299 26.57 -60.89 -25.27
C GLU A 299 26.94 -59.43 -24.96
N ALA A 300 28.20 -59.03 -25.16
CA ALA A 300 28.62 -57.64 -25.05
C ALA A 300 27.88 -56.74 -26.05
N MET A 301 27.69 -57.18 -27.30
CA MET A 301 26.88 -56.45 -28.29
C MET A 301 25.40 -56.36 -27.88
N ARG A 302 24.86 -57.40 -27.22
CA ARG A 302 23.49 -57.41 -26.69
C ARG A 302 23.33 -56.42 -25.54
N GLN A 303 24.30 -56.36 -24.63
CA GLN A 303 24.33 -55.43 -23.50
C GLN A 303 24.46 -53.98 -23.99
N ALA A 304 25.43 -53.68 -24.85
CA ALA A 304 25.58 -52.34 -25.45
C ALA A 304 24.32 -51.88 -26.20
N LYS A 305 23.61 -52.80 -26.89
CA LYS A 305 22.31 -52.50 -27.51
C LYS A 305 21.21 -52.24 -26.47
N GLN A 306 21.23 -52.87 -25.30
CA GLN A 306 20.25 -52.59 -24.24
C GLN A 306 20.51 -51.23 -23.61
N GLU A 307 21.76 -50.93 -23.25
CA GLU A 307 22.17 -49.61 -22.72
C GLU A 307 21.82 -48.48 -23.70
N ALA A 308 22.15 -48.63 -24.98
CA ALA A 308 21.80 -47.65 -26.00
C ALA A 308 20.29 -47.42 -26.14
N ASN A 309 19.45 -48.45 -25.91
CA ASN A 309 18.00 -48.29 -25.88
C ASN A 309 17.49 -47.63 -24.60
N GLU A 310 18.15 -47.89 -23.46
CA GLU A 310 17.77 -47.27 -22.18
C GLU A 310 18.14 -45.78 -22.15
N TYR A 311 19.34 -45.40 -22.61
CA TYR A 311 19.69 -43.98 -22.82
C TYR A 311 18.71 -43.29 -23.79
N ARG A 312 18.26 -43.98 -24.84
CA ARG A 312 17.27 -43.44 -25.78
C ARG A 312 15.90 -43.19 -25.14
N ARG A 313 15.48 -44.07 -24.21
CA ARG A 313 14.28 -43.87 -23.39
C ARG A 313 14.44 -42.73 -22.39
N GLN A 314 15.59 -42.65 -21.73
CA GLN A 314 15.90 -41.58 -20.78
C GLN A 314 15.89 -40.20 -21.48
N ILE A 315 16.47 -40.10 -22.69
CA ILE A 315 16.39 -38.91 -23.53
C ILE A 315 14.93 -38.57 -23.88
N GLN A 316 14.09 -39.56 -24.21
CA GLN A 316 12.67 -39.33 -24.49
C GLN A 316 11.92 -38.81 -23.25
N ALA A 317 12.12 -39.43 -22.08
CA ALA A 317 11.52 -38.99 -20.82
C ALA A 317 11.93 -37.55 -20.46
N LEU A 318 13.23 -37.24 -20.51
CA LEU A 318 13.74 -35.89 -20.24
C LEU A 318 13.20 -34.84 -21.23
N ASN A 319 13.03 -35.18 -22.51
CA ASN A 319 12.38 -34.27 -23.47
C ASN A 319 10.90 -34.04 -23.13
N CYS A 320 10.16 -35.08 -22.74
CA CYS A 320 8.78 -34.93 -22.29
C CYS A 320 8.68 -34.06 -21.02
N ASP A 321 9.58 -34.21 -20.06
CA ASP A 321 9.63 -33.38 -18.85
C ASP A 321 9.97 -31.92 -19.19
N VAL A 322 10.93 -31.69 -20.08
CA VAL A 322 11.28 -30.35 -20.59
C VAL A 322 10.10 -29.68 -21.28
N ASP A 323 9.37 -30.39 -22.14
CA ASP A 323 8.23 -29.82 -22.86
C ASP A 323 7.01 -29.62 -21.94
N ALA A 324 6.80 -30.48 -20.95
CA ALA A 324 5.82 -30.26 -19.89
C ALA A 324 6.16 -29.02 -19.07
N LEU A 325 7.42 -28.86 -18.65
CA LEU A 325 7.88 -27.68 -17.91
C LEU A 325 7.72 -26.38 -18.74
N LYS A 326 8.10 -26.39 -20.02
CA LYS A 326 7.83 -25.26 -20.93
C LYS A 326 6.34 -24.92 -20.99
N SER A 327 5.47 -25.91 -21.17
CA SER A 327 4.02 -25.70 -21.22
C SER A 327 3.47 -25.11 -19.91
N THR A 328 3.95 -25.57 -18.75
CA THR A 328 3.57 -24.97 -17.46
C THR A 328 4.09 -23.54 -17.30
N ASN A 329 5.29 -23.24 -17.80
CA ASN A 329 5.87 -21.90 -17.78
C ASN A 329 5.07 -20.93 -18.66
N GLU A 330 4.73 -21.32 -19.88
CA GLU A 330 3.86 -20.55 -20.79
C GLU A 330 2.47 -20.30 -20.19
N ALA A 331 1.90 -21.29 -19.48
CA ALA A 331 0.62 -21.13 -18.78
C ALA A 331 0.72 -20.12 -17.62
N LEU A 332 1.78 -20.19 -16.81
CA LEU A 332 2.02 -19.24 -15.71
C LEU A 332 2.29 -17.82 -16.23
N LEU A 333 3.09 -17.67 -17.29
CA LEU A 333 3.33 -16.37 -17.93
C LEU A 333 2.05 -15.77 -18.55
N ARG A 334 1.16 -16.61 -19.10
CA ARG A 334 -0.16 -16.16 -19.55
C ARG A 334 -1.03 -15.72 -18.38
N GLN A 335 -1.11 -16.51 -17.31
CA GLN A 335 -1.88 -16.16 -16.10
C GLN A 335 -1.37 -14.86 -15.47
N MET A 336 -0.05 -14.64 -15.44
CA MET A 336 0.54 -13.40 -14.93
C MET A 336 0.08 -12.18 -15.74
N ARG A 337 0.15 -12.25 -17.08
CA ARG A 337 -0.35 -11.20 -17.97
C ARG A 337 -1.85 -10.96 -17.81
N GLU A 338 -2.65 -12.03 -17.70
CA GLU A 338 -4.08 -11.93 -17.47
C GLU A 338 -4.41 -11.24 -16.14
N MET A 339 -3.60 -11.43 -15.10
CA MET A 339 -3.74 -10.67 -13.83
C MET A 339 -3.25 -9.22 -13.97
N GLU A 340 -2.14 -8.97 -14.67
CA GLU A 340 -1.66 -7.61 -14.96
C GLU A 340 -2.70 -6.78 -15.74
N ASP A 341 -3.31 -7.38 -16.77
CA ASP A 341 -4.41 -6.77 -17.55
C ASP A 341 -5.65 -6.53 -16.67
N GLN A 342 -6.03 -7.49 -15.81
CA GLN A 342 -7.14 -7.32 -14.86
C GLN A 342 -6.90 -6.17 -13.88
N PHE A 343 -5.72 -6.10 -13.27
CA PHE A 343 -5.35 -4.99 -12.39
C PHE A 343 -5.27 -3.65 -13.13
N GLY A 344 -4.82 -3.64 -14.39
CA GLY A 344 -4.84 -2.45 -15.24
C GLY A 344 -6.27 -1.93 -15.49
N VAL A 345 -7.20 -2.83 -15.78
CA VAL A 345 -8.64 -2.50 -15.94
C VAL A 345 -9.25 -2.04 -14.63
N GLU A 346 -8.98 -2.70 -13.50
CA GLU A 346 -9.45 -2.26 -12.18
C GLU A 346 -8.91 -0.87 -11.81
N ALA A 347 -7.62 -0.61 -12.02
CA ALA A 347 -7.01 0.69 -11.79
C ALA A 347 -7.65 1.79 -12.66
N SER A 348 -7.93 1.50 -13.94
CA SER A 348 -8.67 2.42 -14.82
C SER A 348 -10.08 2.70 -14.28
N ASN A 349 -10.82 1.67 -13.86
CA ASN A 349 -12.16 1.83 -13.30
C ASN A 349 -12.17 2.68 -12.02
N TYR A 350 -11.16 2.53 -11.15
CA TYR A 350 -11.01 3.39 -9.97
C TYR A 350 -10.69 4.83 -10.37
N GLN A 351 -9.79 5.04 -11.34
CA GLN A 351 -9.44 6.36 -11.85
C GLN A 351 -10.63 7.08 -12.49
N ASP A 352 -11.44 6.37 -13.29
CA ASP A 352 -12.66 6.89 -13.91
C ASP A 352 -13.72 7.26 -12.85
N ASN A 353 -13.86 6.45 -11.80
CA ASN A 353 -14.77 6.78 -10.69
C ASN A 353 -14.29 7.98 -9.87
N VAL A 354 -12.97 8.13 -9.66
CA VAL A 354 -12.39 9.35 -9.04
C VAL A 354 -12.68 10.56 -9.92
N ALA A 355 -12.40 10.50 -11.23
CA ALA A 355 -12.66 11.60 -12.16
C ALA A 355 -14.15 12.01 -12.20
N ARG A 356 -15.07 11.03 -12.15
CA ARG A 356 -16.52 11.29 -12.05
C ARG A 356 -16.89 12.00 -10.75
N LEU A 357 -16.35 11.57 -9.61
CA LEU A 357 -16.61 12.22 -8.32
C LEU A 357 -16.01 13.63 -8.26
N GLU A 358 -14.85 13.86 -8.87
CA GLU A 358 -14.26 15.20 -9.01
C GLU A 358 -15.10 16.13 -9.89
N GLU A 359 -15.70 15.61 -10.97
CA GLU A 359 -16.66 16.34 -11.81
C GLU A 359 -17.93 16.69 -11.04
N GLU A 360 -18.50 15.74 -10.28
CA GLU A 360 -19.67 15.98 -9.42
C GLU A 360 -19.37 17.06 -8.35
N ILE A 361 -18.18 17.04 -7.75
CA ILE A 361 -17.72 18.08 -6.81
C ILE A 361 -17.57 19.45 -7.50
N ARG A 362 -17.06 19.50 -8.74
CA ARG A 362 -16.96 20.75 -9.51
C ARG A 362 -18.35 21.30 -9.86
N HIS A 363 -19.23 20.47 -10.41
CA HIS A 363 -20.62 20.83 -10.70
C HIS A 363 -21.36 21.37 -9.47
N LEU A 364 -21.25 20.71 -8.30
CA LEU A 364 -21.89 21.18 -7.06
C LEU A 364 -21.32 22.51 -6.54
N LYS A 365 -20.02 22.79 -6.75
CA LYS A 365 -19.41 24.09 -6.43
C LYS A 365 -19.92 25.20 -7.34
N ASP A 366 -20.12 24.91 -8.63
CA ASP A 366 -20.65 25.87 -9.59
C ASP A 366 -22.13 26.18 -9.32
N GLU A 367 -22.96 25.17 -9.00
CA GLU A 367 -24.34 25.35 -8.55
C GLU A 367 -24.44 26.16 -7.25
N MET A 368 -23.58 25.87 -6.26
CA MET A 368 -23.48 26.68 -5.03
C MET A 368 -23.13 28.15 -5.35
N SER A 369 -22.19 28.36 -6.27
CA SER A 369 -21.75 29.70 -6.72
C SER A 369 -22.80 30.42 -7.58
N ARG A 370 -23.71 29.68 -8.24
CA ARG A 370 -24.90 30.21 -8.91
C ARG A 370 -25.93 30.66 -7.88
N HIS A 371 -26.30 29.80 -6.93
CA HIS A 371 -27.25 30.16 -5.88
C HIS A 371 -26.79 31.34 -5.03
N LEU A 372 -25.51 31.45 -4.69
CA LEU A 372 -24.98 32.61 -3.96
C LEU A 372 -25.17 33.93 -4.72
N ARG A 373 -25.07 33.92 -6.06
CA ARG A 373 -25.39 35.09 -6.90
C ARG A 373 -26.89 35.38 -6.91
N GLU A 374 -27.73 34.37 -7.14
CA GLU A 374 -29.19 34.49 -7.10
C GLU A 374 -29.70 35.05 -5.76
N TYR A 375 -29.12 34.62 -4.64
CA TYR A 375 -29.42 35.16 -3.30
C TYR A 375 -28.96 36.62 -3.14
N GLN A 376 -27.79 37.00 -3.66
CA GLN A 376 -27.31 38.38 -3.60
C GLN A 376 -28.19 39.31 -4.46
N ASP A 377 -28.61 38.87 -5.65
CA ASP A 377 -29.51 39.62 -6.52
C ASP A 377 -30.89 39.81 -5.87
N LEU A 378 -31.45 38.77 -5.25
CA LEU A 378 -32.70 38.86 -4.50
C LEU A 378 -32.57 39.79 -3.28
N LEU A 379 -31.43 39.77 -2.58
CA LEU A 379 -31.14 40.70 -1.49
C LEU A 379 -31.07 42.16 -1.99
N ASN A 380 -30.44 42.40 -3.14
CA ASN A 380 -30.38 43.72 -3.77
C ASN A 380 -31.79 44.24 -4.11
N VAL A 381 -32.66 43.40 -4.68
CA VAL A 381 -34.07 43.74 -4.93
C VAL A 381 -34.82 44.02 -3.63
N LYS A 382 -34.62 43.21 -2.58
CA LYS A 382 -35.24 43.43 -1.27
C LYS A 382 -34.82 44.77 -0.66
N MET A 383 -33.54 45.15 -0.77
CA MET A 383 -33.05 46.45 -0.31
C MET A 383 -33.65 47.63 -1.10
N ALA A 384 -33.82 47.49 -2.42
CA ALA A 384 -34.52 48.50 -3.22
C ALA A 384 -35.98 48.67 -2.75
N LEU A 385 -36.70 47.57 -2.51
CA LEU A 385 -38.06 47.60 -1.97
C LEU A 385 -38.15 48.19 -0.55
N ASP A 386 -37.16 47.95 0.33
CA ASP A 386 -37.11 48.62 1.64
C ASP A 386 -37.00 50.15 1.49
N ILE A 387 -36.17 50.61 0.55
CA ILE A 387 -36.00 52.03 0.25
C ILE A 387 -37.29 52.63 -0.31
N GLU A 388 -37.96 51.93 -1.24
CA GLU A 388 -39.28 52.32 -1.74
C GLU A 388 -40.30 52.43 -0.60
N ILE A 389 -40.42 51.41 0.25
CA ILE A 389 -41.33 51.44 1.42
C ILE A 389 -40.99 52.60 2.36
N ALA A 390 -39.71 52.88 2.61
CA ALA A 390 -39.29 54.01 3.44
C ALA A 390 -39.65 55.37 2.81
N THR A 391 -39.50 55.52 1.48
CA THR A 391 -39.91 56.74 0.77
C THR A 391 -41.42 56.92 0.74
N TYR A 392 -42.20 55.85 0.50
CA TYR A 392 -43.66 55.88 0.59
C TYR A 392 -44.16 56.25 1.99
N ARG A 393 -43.56 55.70 3.06
CA ARG A 393 -43.87 56.10 4.45
C ARG A 393 -43.61 57.59 4.69
N LYS A 394 -42.43 58.08 4.28
CA LYS A 394 -42.06 59.49 4.43
C LYS A 394 -42.97 60.44 3.63
N LEU A 395 -43.47 60.00 2.47
CA LEU A 395 -44.47 60.73 1.68
C LEU A 395 -45.83 60.80 2.40
N LEU A 396 -46.29 59.67 2.96
CA LEU A 396 -47.53 59.60 3.73
C LEU A 396 -47.46 60.46 5.01
N GLU A 397 -46.37 60.38 5.78
CA GLU A 397 -46.10 61.26 6.94
C GLU A 397 -46.13 62.76 6.53
N GLY A 398 -45.68 63.07 5.31
CA GLY A 398 -45.74 64.42 4.71
C GLY A 398 -47.11 64.84 4.13
N GLU A 399 -48.08 63.92 4.03
CA GLU A 399 -49.49 64.24 3.75
C GLU A 399 -50.33 64.28 5.02
N GLU A 400 -50.08 63.41 6.00
CA GLU A 400 -50.65 63.53 7.35
C GLU A 400 -50.31 64.89 7.96
N SER A 401 -49.08 65.38 7.74
CA SER A 401 -48.64 66.75 8.11
C SER A 401 -49.42 67.89 7.42
N ARG A 402 -50.16 67.61 6.35
CA ARG A 402 -51.03 68.59 5.63
C ARG A 402 -52.52 68.41 5.95
N ILE A 403 -52.92 67.25 6.48
CA ILE A 403 -54.29 66.94 6.89
C ILE A 403 -54.55 67.38 8.36
N VAL A 404 -53.56 67.95 9.05
CA VAL A 404 -53.77 68.68 10.31
C VAL A 404 -54.17 70.14 10.06
N ILE A 405 -55.48 70.42 10.12
CA ILE A 405 -56.05 71.76 10.38
C ILE A 405 -56.44 71.81 11.88
N PRO A 406 -56.24 72.94 12.59
CA PRO A 406 -55.47 72.88 13.84
C PRO A 406 -56.28 72.83 15.15
N MET A 407 -55.62 72.31 16.20
CA MET A 407 -55.84 72.70 17.61
C MET A 407 -54.47 72.91 18.30
N ASN A 408 -54.23 74.14 18.76
CA ASN A 408 -53.04 74.61 19.51
C ASN A 408 -53.29 74.35 21.03
N ILE A 409 -52.41 74.48 22.04
CA ILE A 409 -51.23 75.31 22.40
C ILE A 409 -50.48 74.53 23.53
N PRO A 410 -49.14 74.65 23.84
CA PRO A 410 -47.95 75.21 23.16
C PRO A 410 -46.70 74.29 23.10
N SER A 411 -45.62 74.82 22.50
CA SER A 411 -44.23 74.35 22.57
C SER A 411 -43.65 74.11 23.99
N PHE A 412 -42.71 73.17 24.08
CA PHE A 412 -41.56 73.30 25.00
C PHE A 412 -40.24 73.18 24.21
N ARG A 413 -39.42 74.24 24.22
CA ARG A 413 -38.03 74.20 23.74
C ARG A 413 -37.17 73.51 24.81
N GLY A 414 -36.29 72.60 24.41
CA GLY A 414 -35.36 71.95 25.34
C GLY A 414 -34.23 71.18 24.68
N GLY A 415 -33.15 71.88 24.33
CA GLY A 415 -31.78 71.34 24.21
C GLY A 415 -31.56 70.09 23.36
N GLY A 416 -31.28 70.27 22.06
CA GLY A 416 -30.42 69.34 21.34
C GLY A 416 -28.95 69.67 21.60
N PRO A 417 -28.09 68.72 22.01
CA PRO A 417 -26.64 68.85 21.87
C PRO A 417 -26.24 68.59 20.41
N ASP A 418 -25.30 69.37 19.89
CA ASP A 418 -24.65 69.09 18.60
C ASP A 418 -24.07 67.67 18.59
N TYR A 419 -24.35 66.92 17.51
CA TYR A 419 -23.51 65.80 17.10
C TYR A 419 -23.02 66.04 15.67
N ASP A 420 -21.82 66.62 15.64
CA ASP A 420 -20.86 66.74 14.55
C ASP A 420 -20.73 65.42 13.76
N ASP A 421 -21.23 65.41 12.51
CA ASP A 421 -21.19 64.25 11.61
C ASP A 421 -19.78 64.08 11.03
N LYS A 422 -18.90 63.47 11.83
CA LYS A 422 -17.55 63.07 11.43
C LYS A 422 -17.57 61.64 10.87
N PRO A 423 -17.13 61.42 9.61
CA PRO A 423 -16.95 60.08 9.09
C PRO A 423 -15.69 59.43 9.70
N GLU A 424 -15.86 58.70 10.80
CA GLU A 424 -14.85 57.78 11.33
C GLU A 424 -14.63 56.59 10.37
N PRO A 425 -13.38 56.17 10.10
CA PRO A 425 -13.08 55.15 9.11
C PRO A 425 -13.39 53.74 9.64
N THR A 426 -14.16 52.96 8.87
CA THR A 426 -14.38 51.54 9.18
C THR A 426 -13.04 50.78 9.21
N PRO A 427 -12.76 49.95 10.24
CA PRO A 427 -11.49 49.25 10.34
C PRO A 427 -11.34 48.22 9.22
N GLY A 428 -10.30 48.39 8.40
CA GLY A 428 -10.00 47.51 7.27
C GLY A 428 -9.79 46.07 7.72
N LYS A 429 -10.63 45.16 7.23
CA LYS A 429 -10.49 43.71 7.47
C LYS A 429 -9.20 43.22 6.81
N LYS A 430 -8.16 42.94 7.62
CA LYS A 430 -6.90 42.33 7.14
C LYS A 430 -7.17 40.93 6.61
N VAL A 431 -7.13 40.77 5.29
CA VAL A 431 -7.05 39.45 4.64
C VAL A 431 -5.61 38.94 4.82
N VAL A 432 -5.46 37.80 5.48
CA VAL A 432 -4.17 37.11 5.66
C VAL A 432 -4.14 35.91 4.72
N ILE A 433 -3.29 35.96 3.70
CA ILE A 433 -3.02 34.82 2.82
C ILE A 433 -1.87 34.03 3.44
N LYS A 434 -2.12 32.75 3.74
CA LYS A 434 -1.08 31.78 4.12
C LYS A 434 -0.66 31.00 2.88
N THR A 435 0.52 31.25 2.36
CA THR A 435 1.18 30.35 1.41
C THR A 435 1.85 29.22 2.18
N VAL A 436 1.54 27.98 1.80
CA VAL A 436 2.18 26.77 2.32
C VAL A 436 3.09 26.24 1.22
N GLU A 437 4.40 26.25 1.46
CA GLU A 437 5.36 25.49 0.66
C GLU A 437 5.85 24.30 1.47
N THR A 438 6.00 23.16 0.80
CA THR A 438 6.52 21.92 1.40
C THR A 438 7.88 21.65 0.77
N ARG A 439 8.92 21.64 1.59
CA ARG A 439 10.23 21.07 1.24
C ARG A 439 10.59 20.04 2.30
N ASP A 440 11.09 18.91 1.83
CA ASP A 440 11.70 17.85 2.65
C ASP A 440 10.82 17.33 3.81
N GLY A 441 9.51 17.24 3.57
CA GLY A 441 8.55 16.56 4.45
C GLY A 441 8.01 17.38 5.63
N GLU A 442 8.61 18.52 5.98
CA GLU A 442 8.14 19.39 7.06
C GLU A 442 7.31 20.59 6.56
N VAL A 443 6.20 20.88 7.25
CA VAL A 443 5.25 21.96 6.87
C VAL A 443 5.68 23.29 7.49
N CYS A 444 6.55 24.03 6.80
CA CYS A 444 6.99 25.35 7.23
C CYS A 444 5.94 26.45 6.94
N VAL A 445 5.10 26.76 7.92
CA VAL A 445 4.09 27.84 7.81
C VAL A 445 4.72 29.21 8.11
N THR A 446 5.10 29.97 7.07
CA THR A 446 5.54 31.36 7.24
C THR A 446 4.37 32.34 7.14
N THR A 447 4.14 33.15 8.18
CA THR A 447 3.07 34.15 8.21
C THR A 447 3.65 35.55 7.98
N LYS A 448 3.66 36.02 6.72
CA LYS A 448 4.03 37.41 6.40
C LYS A 448 2.79 38.32 6.47
N ALA A 449 2.83 39.29 7.38
CA ALA A 449 1.85 40.38 7.40
C ALA A 449 2.14 41.36 6.24
N LEU A 450 1.20 41.48 5.30
CA LEU A 450 1.31 42.42 4.18
C LEU A 450 1.02 43.86 4.64
N SER A 451 2.07 44.56 5.08
CA SER A 451 2.06 46.02 5.30
C SER A 451 3.01 46.78 4.36
N TYR A 452 3.39 46.18 3.21
CA TYR A 452 4.47 46.69 2.35
C TYR A 452 4.14 46.65 0.84
N TYR A 453 2.88 46.88 0.44
CA TYR A 453 2.46 46.76 -0.97
C TYR A 453 2.15 48.09 -1.69
N ILE A 454 2.63 49.22 -1.16
CA ILE A 454 2.47 50.54 -1.79
C ILE A 454 3.82 51.19 -2.17
N GLU A 455 4.92 50.93 -1.45
CA GLU A 455 6.23 51.56 -1.74
C GLU A 455 6.96 50.99 -2.98
N SER A 456 7.00 49.67 -3.16
CA SER A 456 7.95 49.02 -4.10
C SER A 456 7.64 49.16 -5.60
N ARG A 457 6.59 49.91 -5.99
CA ARG A 457 6.22 50.10 -7.41
C ARG A 457 6.86 51.34 -8.07
N LYS A 458 7.76 52.05 -7.38
CA LYS A 458 8.49 53.22 -7.91
C LYS A 458 9.98 53.00 -8.21
N GLU A 459 10.54 51.85 -7.88
CA GLU A 459 12.01 51.65 -7.90
C GLU A 459 12.52 50.78 -9.07
N LYS A 460 11.63 50.00 -9.74
CA LYS A 460 12.03 49.10 -10.84
C LYS A 460 12.16 49.72 -12.24
N ASP A 461 11.79 50.99 -12.42
CA ASP A 461 11.84 51.67 -13.74
C ASP A 461 13.20 52.32 -14.06
N ARG A 462 14.24 52.12 -13.23
CA ARG A 462 15.59 52.67 -13.48
C ARG A 462 16.61 51.66 -14.00
N ASP A 463 16.55 50.40 -13.57
CA ASP A 463 17.60 49.41 -13.89
C ASP A 463 17.45 48.73 -15.27
N SER A 464 16.37 49.00 -16.01
CA SER A 464 16.10 48.37 -17.31
C SER A 464 16.84 49.02 -18.51
N ARG A 465 17.90 49.81 -18.27
CA ARG A 465 18.63 50.53 -19.34
C ARG A 465 20.11 50.20 -19.50
N ASP A 466 20.72 49.41 -18.61
CA ASP A 466 22.19 49.25 -18.57
C ASP A 466 22.67 47.79 -18.74
N SER A 467 22.06 47.05 -19.68
CA SER A 467 22.44 45.66 -19.98
C SER A 467 22.31 45.25 -21.44
N ARG A 468 22.22 46.22 -22.36
CA ARG A 468 22.29 46.00 -23.83
C ARG A 468 23.53 46.66 -24.42
N ASP A 469 24.71 46.30 -23.90
CA ASP A 469 25.98 46.54 -24.58
C ASP A 469 27.10 45.63 -24.04
N LYS A 470 27.20 44.41 -24.61
CA LYS A 470 28.40 43.54 -24.73
C LYS A 470 28.01 42.08 -24.98
N SER A 471 27.95 41.68 -26.25
CA SER A 471 28.36 40.34 -26.73
C SER A 471 28.12 40.23 -28.24
N ASP A 472 28.81 41.08 -29.03
CA ASP A 472 28.79 40.95 -30.50
C ASP A 472 30.14 41.36 -31.12
N SER A 473 31.09 40.41 -31.17
CA SER A 473 32.25 40.44 -32.08
C SER A 473 33.20 39.25 -31.91
N ARG A 474 33.41 38.52 -33.02
CA ARG A 474 34.69 37.89 -33.49
C ARG A 474 35.25 36.72 -32.68
N ASP A 475 35.97 35.74 -33.25
CA ASP A 475 36.16 35.21 -34.63
C ASP A 475 36.79 33.80 -34.41
N SER A 476 36.34 32.71 -35.03
CA SER A 476 36.72 32.15 -36.35
C SER A 476 38.21 31.76 -36.55
N HIS A 477 38.42 30.66 -37.29
CA HIS A 477 39.71 30.01 -37.70
C HIS A 477 40.49 29.25 -36.59
N GLY A 478 41.12 28.09 -36.83
CA GLY A 478 41.20 27.17 -38.00
C GLY A 478 41.67 25.77 -37.49
N ASP A 479 41.15 24.66 -38.02
CA ASP A 479 41.68 23.84 -39.14
C ASP A 479 42.98 23.03 -38.90
N SER A 480 42.99 21.83 -39.48
CA SER A 480 44.12 20.95 -39.85
C SER A 480 44.78 19.97 -38.85
N HIS A 481 44.59 18.69 -39.18
CA HIS A 481 45.60 17.62 -39.36
C HIS A 481 46.48 17.05 -38.21
N SER A 482 46.18 15.77 -37.90
CA SER A 482 46.97 14.56 -38.28
C SER A 482 48.34 14.21 -37.62
N ARG A 483 48.46 12.90 -37.32
CA ARG A 483 49.68 12.03 -37.18
C ARG A 483 50.51 12.01 -35.88
N GLY A 484 50.95 10.79 -35.55
CA GLY A 484 52.09 10.46 -34.68
C GLY A 484 51.72 10.29 -33.20
N GLY A 485 51.94 9.16 -32.52
CA GLY A 485 52.77 8.00 -32.84
C GLY A 485 54.11 8.05 -32.09
N ARG A 486 54.20 7.28 -30.99
CA ARG A 486 55.33 6.97 -30.08
C ARG A 486 54.74 6.55 -28.72
N ASP A 487 55.34 5.70 -27.89
CA ASP A 487 56.29 4.61 -28.13
C ASP A 487 56.42 3.77 -26.84
N SER A 488 56.78 2.49 -26.98
CA SER A 488 57.58 1.67 -26.05
C SER A 488 57.22 1.58 -24.56
N LYS A 489 56.81 0.37 -24.12
CA LYS A 489 57.62 -0.59 -23.30
C LYS A 489 56.70 -1.71 -22.80
N ASP A 490 56.92 -3.00 -23.05
CA ASP A 490 58.10 -3.91 -22.98
C ASP A 490 58.03 -4.81 -21.73
N SER A 491 58.57 -6.03 -21.85
CA SER A 491 58.60 -7.14 -20.89
C SER A 491 57.24 -7.80 -20.61
N ASP A 492 56.90 -8.95 -21.19
CA ASP A 492 57.55 -10.28 -21.18
C ASP A 492 57.44 -11.00 -19.82
N ARG A 493 56.69 -12.11 -19.78
CA ARG A 493 57.32 -13.45 -19.72
C ARG A 493 56.33 -14.61 -19.82
N ASP A 494 56.80 -15.56 -20.61
CA ASP A 494 56.33 -16.93 -20.83
C ASP A 494 56.22 -17.77 -19.54
N ASP A 495 55.22 -18.65 -19.45
CA ASP A 495 55.31 -20.07 -19.87
C ASP A 495 53.91 -20.61 -20.24
#